data_AF-W9R3G6-F1
#
_entry.id   AF-W9R3G6-F1
#
_cell.length_a   1.000
_cell.length_b   1.000
_cell.length_c   1.000
_cell.angle_alpha   90.00
_cell.angle_beta   90.00
_cell.angle_gamma   90.00
#
_symmetry.space_group_name_H-M   'P 1'
#
loop_
_entity.id
_entity.type
_entity.pdbx_description
1 polymer ?
#
loop_
_entity_poly.entity_id
_entity_poly.type
_entity_poly.pdbx_seq_one_letter_code
_entity_poly.pdbx_strand_id
1 'polypeptide(L)' 'MANFVVIKGGSQYNAVIGRPTLQALRAITSVYHQKVKFPTPNGVGKMKSNQYEARVTYSDALHGYGQPGRQEARMVH' A
#
# COMPACT_ATOMS: atom_id res chain seq x y z
N MET A 1 1.73 12.84 -18.22
CA MET A 1 1.60 11.37 -18.42
C MET A 1 2.35 10.70 -17.28
N ALA A 2 1.75 9.74 -16.58
CA ALA A 2 2.43 9.01 -15.51
C ALA A 2 2.90 7.66 -16.05
N ASN A 3 4.19 7.37 -15.91
CA ASN A 3 4.74 6.06 -16.24
C ASN A 3 4.57 5.14 -15.03
N PHE A 4 4.06 3.93 -15.26
CA PHE A 4 3.90 2.91 -14.23
C PHE A 4 4.27 1.54 -14.80
N VAL A 5 4.65 0.63 -13.91
CA VAL A 5 4.94 -0.77 -14.24
C VAL A 5 3.81 -1.62 -13.67
N VAL A 6 3.27 -2.52 -14.49
CA VAL A 6 2.31 -3.53 -14.03
C VAL A 6 3.09 -4.79 -13.71
N ILE A 7 3.01 -5.23 -12.46
CA ILE A 7 3.66 -6.44 -11.98
C ILE A 7 2.56 -7.46 -11.72
N LYS A 8 2.65 -8.62 -12.37
CA LYS A 8 1.77 -9.75 -12.07
C LYS A 8 2.34 -10.49 -10.86
N GLY A 9 1.63 -10.48 -9.73
CA GLY A 9 2.08 -11.15 -8.51
C GLY A 9 0.97 -11.29 -7.47
N GLY A 10 1.12 -12.23 -6.54
CA GLY A 10 0.18 -12.49 -5.44
C GLY A 10 0.30 -11.51 -4.26
N SER A 11 0.64 -10.25 -4.55
CA SER A 11 0.81 -9.23 -3.51
C SER A 11 -0.53 -8.80 -2.95
N GLN A 12 -0.57 -8.53 -1.65
CA GLN A 12 -1.75 -7.94 -0.98
C GLN A 12 -1.94 -6.45 -1.32
N TYR A 13 -1.00 -5.85 -2.04
CA TYR A 13 -1.05 -4.44 -2.44
C TYR A 13 -1.50 -4.31 -3.90
N ASN A 14 -2.53 -3.48 -4.12
CA ASN A 14 -3.04 -3.19 -5.46
C ASN A 14 -2.12 -2.24 -6.26
N ALA A 15 -1.39 -1.35 -5.57
CA ALA A 15 -0.48 -0.41 -6.19
C ALA A 15 0.60 0.06 -5.19
N VAL A 16 1.79 0.35 -5.69
CA VAL A 16 2.88 0.99 -4.94
C VAL A 16 3.11 2.37 -5.53
N ILE A 17 2.84 3.40 -4.73
CA ILE A 17 2.98 4.79 -5.15
C ILE A 17 4.24 5.36 -4.51
N GLY A 18 5.23 5.70 -5.33
CA GLY A 18 6.47 6.31 -4.87
C GLY A 18 6.30 7.76 -4.41
N ARG A 19 7.30 8.26 -3.67
CA ARG A 19 7.39 9.66 -3.24
C ARG A 19 7.27 10.69 -4.38
N PRO A 20 7.90 10.49 -5.57
CA PRO A 20 7.76 11.44 -6.67
C PRO A 20 6.30 11.63 -7.11
N THR A 21 5.54 10.54 -7.20
CA THR A 21 4.12 10.60 -7.58
C THR A 21 3.27 11.27 -6.50
N LEU A 22 3.52 10.97 -5.22
CA LEU A 22 2.83 11.65 -4.11
C LEU A 22 3.12 13.15 -4.11
N GLN A 23 4.36 13.56 -4.38
CA GLN A 23 4.74 14.96 -4.49
C GLN A 23 4.06 15.65 -5.69
N ALA A 24 4.02 15.00 -6.86
CA ALA A 24 3.33 15.51 -8.03
C ALA A 24 1.83 15.69 -7.78
N LEU A 25 1.21 14.77 -7.03
CA LEU A 25 -0.18 14.85 -6.60
C LEU A 25 -0.43 15.87 -5.49
N ARG A 26 0.60 16.50 -4.90
CA ARG A 26 0.51 17.31 -3.67
C ARG A 26 -0.26 16.54 -2.58
N ALA A 27 0.04 15.25 -2.47
CA ALA A 27 -0.69 14.34 -1.63
C ALA A 27 -0.37 14.56 -0.14
N ILE A 28 -1.40 14.49 0.70
CA ILE A 28 -1.31 14.54 2.16
C ILE A 28 -1.64 13.15 2.69
N THR A 29 -0.63 12.45 3.19
CA THR A 29 -0.76 11.11 3.78
C THR A 29 -0.98 11.20 5.28
N SER A 30 -2.03 10.54 5.78
CA SER A 30 -2.27 10.36 7.22
C SER A 30 -2.14 8.89 7.57
N VAL A 31 -1.07 8.55 8.29
CA VAL A 31 -0.81 7.18 8.77
C VAL A 31 -1.92 6.74 9.73
N TYR A 32 -2.26 7.58 10.71
CA TYR A 32 -3.28 7.30 11.71
C TYR A 32 -4.64 6.95 11.08
N HIS A 33 -5.06 7.72 10.07
CA HIS A 33 -6.34 7.48 9.40
C HIS A 33 -6.24 6.49 8.23
N GLN A 34 -5.02 6.05 7.89
CA GLN A 34 -4.69 5.26 6.71
C GLN A 34 -5.34 5.82 5.43
N LYS A 35 -5.19 7.13 5.25
CA LYS A 35 -5.80 7.89 4.15
C LYS A 35 -4.78 8.76 3.44
N VAL A 36 -4.98 8.93 2.15
CA VAL A 36 -4.26 9.89 1.32
C VAL A 36 -5.27 10.87 0.74
N LYS A 37 -5.02 12.17 0.89
CA LYS A 37 -5.79 13.23 0.25
C LYS A 37 -4.95 13.89 -0.83
N PHE A 38 -5.56 14.36 -1.91
CA PHE A 38 -4.88 15.12 -2.95
C PHE A 38 -5.87 16.09 -3.62
N PRO A 39 -5.42 17.27 -4.06
CA PRO A 39 -6.24 18.18 -4.86
C PRO A 39 -6.70 17.53 -6.16
N THR A 40 -7.94 17.81 -6.54
CA THR A 40 -8.53 17.50 -7.84
C THR A 40 -9.16 18.78 -8.39
N PRO A 41 -9.43 18.89 -9.71
CA PRO A 41 -10.08 20.07 -10.28
C PRO A 41 -11.41 20.43 -9.60
N ASN A 42 -12.10 19.42 -9.06
CA ASN A 42 -13.42 19.56 -8.43
C ASN A 42 -13.35 19.51 -6.88
N GLY A 43 -12.16 19.62 -6.27
CA GLY A 43 -12.01 19.63 -4.82
C GLY A 43 -10.90 18.72 -4.30
N VAL A 44 -11.23 17.83 -3.37
CA VAL A 44 -10.25 16.97 -2.69
C VAL A 44 -10.57 15.50 -2.92
N GLY A 45 -9.70 14.84 -3.68
CA GLY A 45 -9.68 13.39 -3.84
C GLY A 45 -9.21 12.71 -2.55
N LYS A 46 -9.78 11.54 -2.24
CA LYS A 46 -9.43 10.75 -1.06
C LYS A 46 -9.24 9.30 -1.45
N MET A 47 -8.11 8.73 -1.08
CA MET A 47 -7.86 7.29 -1.11
C MET A 47 -7.81 6.78 0.33
N LYS A 48 -8.55 5.72 0.64
CA LYS A 48 -8.59 5.09 1.98
C LYS A 48 -8.12 3.66 1.86
N SER A 49 -7.25 3.23 2.77
CA SER A 49 -6.90 1.81 2.90
C SER A 49 -8.06 1.02 3.50
N ASN A 50 -8.12 -0.28 3.20
CA ASN A 50 -8.99 -1.20 3.93
C ASN A 50 -8.36 -1.49 5.30
N GLN A 51 -8.92 -0.88 6.35
CA GLN A 51 -8.40 -0.98 7.71
C GLN A 51 -8.48 -2.40 8.28
N TYR A 52 -9.48 -3.20 7.85
CA TYR A 52 -9.60 -4.58 8.28
C TYR A 52 -8.45 -5.42 7.71
N GLU A 53 -8.27 -5.39 6.39
CA GLU A 53 -7.17 -6.10 5.71
C GLU A 53 -5.80 -5.64 6.19
N ALA A 54 -5.63 -4.33 6.45
CA ALA A 54 -4.39 -3.79 6.99
C ALA A 54 -4.08 -4.33 8.40
N ARG A 55 -5.11 -4.45 9.25
CA ARG A 55 -4.96 -5.03 10.60
C ARG A 55 -4.63 -6.52 10.53
N VAL A 56 -5.38 -7.28 9.73
CA VAL A 56 -5.13 -8.72 9.53
C VAL A 56 -3.72 -8.95 9.03
N THR A 57 -3.31 -8.24 7.97
CA THR A 57 -1.95 -8.35 7.40
C THR A 57 -0.87 -7.98 8.41
N TYR A 58 -1.07 -6.92 9.20
CA TYR A 58 -0.10 -6.51 10.22
C TYR A 58 0.01 -7.55 11.35
N SER A 59 -1.13 -8.06 11.83
CA SER A 59 -1.17 -9.14 12.81
C SER A 59 -0.52 -10.42 12.27
N ASP A 60 -0.81 -10.83 11.04
CA ASP A 60 -0.21 -12.00 10.40
C ASP A 60 1.29 -11.85 10.22
N ALA A 61 1.75 -10.65 9.82
CA ALA A 61 3.17 -10.36 9.71
C ALA A 61 3.87 -10.52 11.07
N LEU A 62 3.30 -9.93 12.14
CA LEU A 62 3.83 -10.05 13.50
C LEU A 62 3.84 -11.51 14.01
N HIS A 63 2.78 -12.28 13.76
CA HIS A 63 2.75 -13.71 14.12
C HIS A 63 3.73 -14.54 13.29
N GLY A 64 3.97 -14.15 12.03
CA GLY A 64 4.92 -14.82 11.13
C GLY A 64 6.39 -14.70 11.56
N TYR A 65 6.77 -13.64 12.31
CA TYR A 65 8.13 -13.51 12.87
C TYR A 65 8.45 -14.58 13.95
N GLY A 66 7.43 -15.24 14.51
CA GLY A 66 7.60 -16.33 15.48
C GLY A 66 7.81 -17.72 14.87
N GLN A 67 7.72 -17.88 13.55
CA GLN A 67 7.89 -19.16 12.86
C GLN A 67 8.93 -19.04 11.73
N PRO A 68 10.17 -19.56 11.92
CA PRO A 68 11.29 -19.36 11.01
C PRO A 68 11.20 -20.07 9.64
N GLY A 69 10.01 -20.50 9.18
CA GLY A 69 9.85 -21.30 7.95
C GLY A 69 8.89 -20.74 6.89
N ARG A 70 8.14 -19.66 7.17
CA ARG A 70 7.08 -19.20 6.24
C ARG A 70 7.54 -18.19 5.19
N GLN A 71 8.70 -17.56 5.39
CA GLN A 71 9.23 -16.56 4.46
C GLN A 71 9.91 -17.20 3.23
N GLU A 72 10.43 -18.43 3.34
CA GLU A 72 11.04 -19.16 2.22
C GLU A 72 10.01 -19.60 1.17
N ALA A 73 8.80 -20.00 1.58
CA ALA A 73 7.78 -20.50 0.66
C ALA A 73 7.12 -19.41 -0.24
N ARG A 74 7.42 -18.12 -0.02
CA ARG A 74 6.95 -17.02 -0.88
C ARG A 74 8.00 -16.51 -1.87
N MET A 75 9.23 -17.01 -1.78
CA MET A 75 10.27 -16.83 -2.81
C MET A 75 10.39 -18.11 -3.67
N VAL A 76 9.29 -18.51 -4.32
CA VAL A 76 9.35 -19.53 -5.37
C VAL A 76 8.86 -18.93 -6.69
N HIS A 77 9.87 -18.64 -7.52
CA HIS A 77 9.91 -18.23 -8.94
C HIS A 77 9.11 -17.00 -9.38
#